data_AF-A0A1V5GBA2-F1
#
_entry.id   AF-A0A1V5GBA2-F1
#
_cell.length_a   1.000
_cell.length_b   1.000
_cell.length_c   1.000
_cell.angle_alpha   90.00
_cell.angle_beta   90.00
_cell.angle_gamma   90.00
#
_symmetry.space_group_name_H-M   'P 1'
#
loop_
_entity.id
_entity.type
_entity.pdbx_description
1 polymer ?
#
loop_
_entity_poly.entity_id
_entity_poly.type
_entity_poly.pdbx_seq_one_letter_code
_entity_poly.pdbx_strand_id
1 'polypeptide(L)'
;MNHYKTICELVDGDISAEVFSTDFDGIIEEGKKLAAIHPNIVVKVPIIKDGVKAIKWFTDNGIRTNCTLVFSAGQAILCAKAGAKYVSPFIGRIDDSGWDGVQLVEQIKHIYTVQGFKTEVLAASIRNPNHIIRCAEVGADVCTCPLDSILGLLKHPLTDIGLAKFLEDAKKTV
;
A
#
# COMPACT_ATOMS: atom_id res chain seq x y z
N MET A 1 -8.64 -8.58 -17.09
CA MET A 1 -7.17 -8.81 -17.09
C MET A 1 -6.41 -7.82 -17.98
N ASN A 2 -6.90 -7.45 -19.17
CA ASN A 2 -6.17 -6.51 -20.06
C ASN A 2 -5.76 -5.18 -19.40
N HIS A 3 -6.60 -4.63 -18.50
CA HIS A 3 -6.24 -3.40 -17.79
C HIS A 3 -4.96 -3.54 -16.94
N TYR A 4 -4.73 -4.70 -16.29
CA TYR A 4 -3.49 -4.90 -15.51
C TYR A 4 -2.27 -4.90 -16.41
N LYS A 5 -2.37 -5.52 -17.59
CA LYS A 5 -1.29 -5.51 -18.59
C LYS A 5 -1.00 -4.08 -19.04
N THR A 6 -2.03 -3.31 -19.38
CA THR A 6 -1.86 -1.90 -19.77
C THR A 6 -1.21 -1.07 -18.66
N ILE A 7 -1.59 -1.27 -17.39
CA ILE A 7 -0.95 -0.55 -16.28
C ILE A 7 0.52 -0.96 -16.16
N CYS A 8 0.84 -2.26 -16.26
CA CYS A 8 2.22 -2.75 -16.21
C CYS A 8 3.09 -2.23 -17.37
N GLU A 9 2.50 -1.95 -18.53
CA GLU A 9 3.20 -1.36 -19.68
C GLU A 9 3.43 0.15 -19.51
N LEU A 10 2.64 0.82 -18.66
CA LEU A 10 2.73 2.27 -18.42
C LEU A 10 3.60 2.62 -17.21
N VAL A 11 3.68 1.74 -16.21
CA VAL A 11 4.32 2.02 -14.93
C VAL A 11 5.34 0.94 -14.62
N ASP A 12 6.57 1.37 -14.36
CA ASP A 12 7.59 0.51 -13.76
C ASP A 12 7.40 0.48 -12.23
N GLY A 13 7.57 -0.69 -11.62
CA GLY A 13 7.26 -0.94 -10.20
C GLY A 13 6.06 -1.86 -9.99
N ASP A 14 5.71 -2.12 -8.73
CA ASP A 14 4.77 -3.17 -8.37
C ASP A 14 3.29 -2.81 -8.54
N ILE A 15 2.51 -3.73 -9.11
CA ILE A 15 1.07 -3.59 -9.33
C ILE A 15 0.34 -4.67 -8.55
N SER A 16 -0.41 -4.27 -7.52
CA SER A 16 -1.26 -5.20 -6.76
C SER A 16 -2.52 -5.56 -7.54
N ALA A 17 -2.73 -6.86 -7.81
CA ALA A 17 -3.93 -7.39 -8.46
C ALA A 17 -4.65 -8.38 -7.54
N GLU A 18 -5.97 -8.21 -7.35
CA GLU A 18 -6.72 -8.87 -6.26
C GLU A 18 -7.43 -10.15 -6.73
N VAL A 19 -7.36 -11.17 -5.88
CA VAL A 19 -8.20 -12.38 -5.99
C VAL A 19 -9.58 -12.13 -5.39
N PHE A 20 -10.59 -12.85 -5.88
CA PHE A 20 -11.97 -12.77 -5.41
C PHE A 20 -12.42 -14.04 -4.68
N SER A 21 -11.81 -15.18 -4.97
CA SER A 21 -12.06 -16.43 -4.25
C SER A 21 -11.71 -16.33 -2.76
N THR A 22 -12.41 -17.10 -1.93
CA THR A 22 -12.26 -17.08 -0.46
C THR A 22 -11.80 -18.41 0.13
N ASP A 23 -11.82 -19.49 -0.66
CA ASP A 23 -11.22 -20.78 -0.34
C ASP A 23 -9.79 -20.89 -0.90
N PHE A 24 -9.01 -21.80 -0.33
CA PHE A 24 -7.59 -21.95 -0.68
C PHE A 24 -7.38 -22.26 -2.18
N ASP A 25 -8.12 -23.21 -2.74
CA ASP A 25 -7.87 -23.67 -4.11
C ASP A 25 -8.23 -22.58 -5.13
N GLY A 26 -9.36 -21.88 -4.92
CA GLY A 26 -9.77 -20.74 -5.74
C GLY A 26 -8.76 -19.60 -5.68
N ILE A 27 -8.26 -19.25 -4.48
CA ILE A 27 -7.23 -18.21 -4.32
C ILE A 27 -5.95 -18.58 -5.10
N ILE A 28 -5.49 -19.84 -5.02
CA ILE A 28 -4.30 -20.31 -5.72
C ILE A 28 -4.49 -20.23 -7.25
N GLU A 29 -5.62 -20.72 -7.75
CA GLU A 29 -5.97 -20.67 -9.18
C GLU A 29 -5.95 -19.24 -9.73
N GLU A 30 -6.66 -18.33 -9.07
CA GLU A 30 -6.74 -16.93 -9.49
C GLU A 30 -5.39 -16.22 -9.38
N GLY A 31 -4.68 -16.40 -8.26
CA GLY A 31 -3.39 -15.78 -8.04
C GLY A 31 -2.32 -16.21 -9.05
N LYS A 32 -2.31 -17.48 -9.47
CA LYS A 32 -1.44 -17.95 -10.56
C LYS A 32 -1.75 -17.25 -11.88
N LYS A 33 -3.04 -17.13 -12.23
CA LYS A 33 -3.47 -16.45 -13.45
C LYS A 33 -3.07 -14.97 -13.44
N LEU A 34 -3.15 -14.31 -12.28
CA LEU A 34 -2.72 -12.92 -12.11
C LEU A 34 -1.20 -12.78 -12.22
N ALA A 35 -0.42 -13.60 -11.51
CA ALA A 35 1.03 -13.56 -11.53
C ALA A 35 1.62 -13.81 -12.92
N ALA A 36 0.94 -14.60 -13.76
CA ALA A 36 1.35 -14.86 -15.13
C ALA A 36 1.19 -13.66 -16.09
N ILE A 37 0.49 -12.59 -15.69
CA ILE A 37 0.24 -11.43 -16.56
C ILE A 37 1.54 -10.65 -16.81
N HIS A 38 2.32 -10.39 -15.76
CA HIS A 38 3.55 -9.59 -15.84
C HIS A 38 4.40 -9.78 -14.56
N PRO A 39 5.75 -9.74 -14.63
CA PRO A 39 6.62 -9.87 -13.45
C PRO A 39 6.35 -8.84 -12.34
N ASN A 40 5.85 -7.66 -12.71
CA ASN A 40 5.51 -6.60 -11.76
C ASN A 40 4.22 -6.85 -10.97
N ILE A 41 3.45 -7.90 -11.29
CA ILE A 41 2.25 -8.23 -10.53
C ILE A 41 2.62 -8.73 -9.14
N VAL A 42 1.88 -8.21 -8.15
CA VAL A 42 1.85 -8.70 -6.78
C VAL A 42 0.43 -9.17 -6.49
N VAL A 43 0.26 -10.44 -6.13
CA VAL A 43 -1.06 -11.02 -5.90
C VAL A 43 -1.61 -10.53 -4.56
N LYS A 44 -2.71 -9.79 -4.59
CA LYS A 44 -3.34 -9.22 -3.43
C LYS A 44 -4.36 -10.21 -2.85
N VAL A 45 -4.17 -10.57 -1.57
CA VAL A 45 -4.88 -11.67 -0.89
C VAL A 45 -5.47 -11.15 0.41
N PRO A 46 -6.76 -11.39 0.72
CA PRO A 46 -7.38 -10.93 1.96
C PRO A 46 -6.86 -11.70 3.18
N ILE A 47 -6.81 -11.03 4.34
CA ILE A 47 -6.41 -11.63 5.62
C ILE A 47 -7.50 -12.55 6.23
N ILE A 48 -7.71 -13.69 5.59
CA ILE A 48 -8.58 -14.79 6.06
C ILE A 48 -7.76 -16.07 6.23
N LYS A 49 -8.33 -17.09 6.89
CA LYS A 49 -7.63 -18.36 7.19
C LYS A 49 -6.98 -18.98 5.94
N ASP A 50 -7.74 -19.09 4.85
CA ASP A 50 -7.22 -19.68 3.60
C ASP A 50 -6.34 -18.70 2.83
N GLY A 51 -6.52 -17.39 3.01
CA GLY A 51 -5.63 -16.35 2.49
C GLY A 51 -4.22 -16.45 3.10
N VAL A 52 -4.09 -16.67 4.41
CA VAL A 52 -2.79 -16.87 5.06
C VAL A 52 -2.09 -18.14 4.54
N LYS A 53 -2.83 -19.25 4.37
CA LYS A 53 -2.29 -20.47 3.74
C LYS A 53 -1.82 -20.19 2.31
N ALA A 54 -2.61 -19.47 1.53
CA ALA A 54 -2.30 -19.13 0.16
C ALA A 54 -1.06 -18.23 0.07
N ILE A 55 -0.93 -17.22 0.94
CA ILE A 55 0.27 -16.37 1.03
C ILE A 55 1.53 -17.22 1.26
N LYS A 56 1.47 -18.19 2.17
CA LYS A 56 2.59 -19.11 2.41
C LYS A 56 2.93 -19.93 1.16
N TRP A 57 1.91 -20.50 0.51
CA TRP A 57 2.10 -21.26 -0.72
C TRP A 57 2.70 -20.38 -1.83
N PHE A 58 2.20 -19.17 -2.05
CA PHE A 58 2.71 -18.25 -3.05
C PHE A 58 4.16 -17.88 -2.79
N THR A 59 4.51 -17.59 -1.53
CA THR A 59 5.89 -17.28 -1.13
C THR A 59 6.84 -18.42 -1.44
N ASP A 60 6.47 -19.65 -1.09
CA ASP A 60 7.27 -20.85 -1.37
C ASP A 60 7.44 -21.12 -2.88
N ASN A 61 6.54 -20.58 -3.71
CA ASN A 61 6.54 -20.70 -5.16
C ASN A 61 7.01 -19.42 -5.87
N GLY A 62 7.67 -18.50 -5.14
CA GLY A 62 8.27 -17.29 -5.73
C GLY A 62 7.28 -16.23 -6.21
N ILE A 63 5.99 -16.33 -5.83
CA ILE A 63 4.96 -15.37 -6.18
C ILE A 63 4.82 -14.35 -5.05
N ARG A 64 5.04 -13.07 -5.38
CA ARG A 64 4.98 -11.96 -4.43
C ARG A 64 3.52 -11.65 -4.09
N THR A 65 3.25 -11.40 -2.81
CA THR A 65 1.88 -11.17 -2.33
C THR A 65 1.73 -9.89 -1.52
N ASN A 66 0.54 -9.30 -1.57
CA ASN A 66 0.11 -8.17 -0.77
C ASN A 66 -1.10 -8.58 0.10
N CYS A 67 -0.90 -8.70 1.41
CA CYS A 67 -1.96 -9.06 2.36
C CYS A 67 -2.87 -7.84 2.61
N THR A 68 -4.16 -7.92 2.25
CA THR A 68 -5.11 -6.79 2.34
C THR A 68 -6.18 -6.99 3.42
N LEU A 69 -6.98 -5.94 3.68
CA LEU A 69 -8.02 -5.90 4.72
C LEU A 69 -7.46 -6.10 6.13
N VAL A 70 -6.26 -5.57 6.40
CA VAL A 70 -5.63 -5.65 7.72
C VAL A 70 -6.09 -4.48 8.59
N PHE A 71 -6.56 -4.80 9.79
CA PHE A 71 -7.10 -3.85 10.78
C PHE A 71 -6.50 -4.03 12.17
N SER A 72 -5.54 -4.94 12.36
CA SER A 72 -4.83 -5.13 13.63
C SER A 72 -3.39 -5.61 13.43
N ALA A 73 -2.53 -5.36 14.41
CA ALA A 73 -1.16 -5.84 14.38
C ALA A 73 -1.06 -7.38 14.42
N GLY A 74 -1.99 -8.07 15.09
CA GLY A 74 -2.05 -9.53 15.09
C GLY A 74 -2.24 -10.12 13.68
N GLN A 75 -3.12 -9.50 12.89
CA GLN A 75 -3.29 -9.84 11.47
C GLN A 75 -2.01 -9.59 10.67
N ALA A 76 -1.34 -8.45 10.89
CA ALA A 76 -0.09 -8.12 10.20
C ALA A 76 1.04 -9.11 10.53
N ILE A 77 1.13 -9.60 11.77
CA ILE A 77 2.10 -10.63 12.17
C ILE A 77 1.85 -11.92 11.37
N LEU A 78 0.60 -12.35 11.22
CA LEU A 78 0.26 -13.54 10.44
C LEU A 78 0.69 -13.40 8.97
N CYS A 79 0.42 -12.25 8.34
CA CYS A 79 0.83 -11.97 6.96
C CYS A 79 2.37 -12.05 6.81
N ALA A 80 3.13 -11.40 7.71
CA ALA A 80 4.59 -11.42 7.66
C ALA A 80 5.18 -12.81 7.88
N LYS A 81 4.65 -13.55 8.86
CA LYS A 81 5.08 -14.93 9.13
C LYS A 81 4.76 -15.90 7.99
N ALA A 82 3.71 -15.63 7.22
CA ALA A 82 3.40 -16.37 6.01
C ALA A 82 4.29 -15.99 4.82
N GLY A 83 5.07 -14.91 4.92
CA GLY A 83 6.03 -14.49 3.89
C GLY A 83 5.50 -13.44 2.91
N ALA A 84 4.42 -12.74 3.26
CA ALA A 84 3.90 -11.67 2.41
C ALA A 84 4.99 -10.63 2.08
N LYS A 85 5.00 -10.15 0.83
CA LYS A 85 5.86 -9.04 0.43
C LYS A 85 5.36 -7.74 1.06
N TYR A 86 4.07 -7.47 0.93
CA TYR A 86 3.41 -6.30 1.50
C TYR A 86 2.33 -6.70 2.50
N VAL A 87 2.11 -5.84 3.49
CA VAL A 87 0.90 -5.82 4.31
C VAL A 87 0.20 -4.48 4.15
N SER A 88 -1.11 -4.50 3.90
CA SER A 88 -1.91 -3.29 3.66
C SER A 88 -2.89 -3.02 4.81
N PRO A 89 -2.52 -2.28 5.86
CA PRO A 89 -3.45 -1.77 6.86
C PRO A 89 -4.36 -0.67 6.28
N PHE A 90 -5.66 -0.72 6.59
CA PHE A 90 -6.67 0.19 6.03
C PHE A 90 -6.98 1.33 6.98
N ILE A 91 -6.13 2.37 6.99
CA ILE A 91 -6.16 3.41 8.03
C ILE A 91 -7.42 4.27 7.99
N GLY A 92 -7.87 4.69 6.80
CA GLY A 92 -9.06 5.55 6.70
C GLY A 92 -10.34 4.87 7.16
N ARG A 93 -10.44 3.55 7.01
CA ARG A 93 -11.59 2.78 7.56
C ARG A 93 -11.53 2.64 9.07
N ILE A 94 -10.33 2.71 9.65
CA ILE A 94 -10.14 2.73 11.10
C ILE A 94 -10.55 4.12 11.63
N ASP A 95 -10.17 5.20 10.93
CA ASP A 95 -10.60 6.56 11.26
C ASP A 95 -12.13 6.69 11.25
N ASP A 96 -12.81 6.06 10.28
CA ASP A 96 -14.28 6.01 10.21
C ASP A 96 -14.92 5.37 11.47
N SER A 97 -14.18 4.57 12.24
CA SER A 97 -14.63 3.96 13.49
C SER A 97 -14.31 4.78 14.74
N GLY A 98 -13.64 5.92 14.60
CA GLY A 98 -13.24 6.81 15.70
C GLY A 98 -11.89 6.48 16.34
N TRP A 99 -11.10 5.58 15.75
CA TRP A 99 -9.72 5.28 16.19
C TRP A 99 -8.72 5.84 15.18
N ASP A 100 -7.53 6.27 15.61
CA ASP A 100 -6.51 6.83 14.72
C ASP A 100 -5.80 5.70 13.96
N GLY A 101 -6.10 5.56 12.68
CA GLY A 101 -5.54 4.51 11.83
C GLY A 101 -4.02 4.60 11.66
N VAL A 102 -3.41 5.77 11.83
CA VAL A 102 -1.94 5.91 11.77
C VAL A 102 -1.27 5.17 12.93
N GLN A 103 -1.90 5.10 14.10
CA GLN A 103 -1.36 4.35 15.25
C GLN A 103 -1.22 2.86 14.94
N LEU A 104 -2.09 2.30 14.09
CA LEU A 104 -1.94 0.92 13.64
C LEU A 104 -0.66 0.74 12.80
N VAL A 105 -0.36 1.69 11.90
CA VAL A 105 0.84 1.65 11.07
C VAL A 105 2.09 1.71 11.94
N GLU A 106 2.12 2.64 12.90
CA GLU A 106 3.20 2.78 13.88
C GLU A 106 3.42 1.46 14.65
N GLN A 107 2.34 0.88 15.17
CA GLN A 107 2.40 -0.39 15.91
C GLN A 107 2.96 -1.53 15.04
N ILE A 108 2.48 -1.66 13.79
CA ILE A 108 2.97 -2.69 12.86
C ILE A 108 4.45 -2.47 12.56
N LYS A 109 4.86 -1.23 12.25
CA LYS A 109 6.24 -0.91 11.91
C LYS A 109 7.20 -1.18 13.06
N HIS A 110 6.80 -0.82 14.28
CA HIS A 110 7.55 -1.14 15.48
C HIS A 110 7.75 -2.65 15.62
N ILE A 111 6.68 -3.44 15.54
CA ILE A 111 6.75 -4.91 15.64
C ILE A 111 7.65 -5.49 14.55
N TYR A 112 7.52 -5.03 13.31
CA TYR A 112 8.31 -5.52 12.18
C TYR A 112 9.80 -5.21 12.36
N THR A 113 10.11 -4.03 12.89
CA THR A 113 11.49 -3.63 13.20
C THR A 113 12.08 -4.50 14.30
N VAL A 114 11.36 -4.68 15.41
CA VAL A 114 11.82 -5.48 16.56
C VAL A 114 12.00 -6.96 16.19
N GLN A 115 11.09 -7.52 15.40
CA GLN A 115 11.11 -8.93 15.01
C GLN A 115 11.95 -9.20 13.76
N GLY A 116 12.45 -8.16 13.08
CA GLY A 116 13.24 -8.28 11.86
C GLY A 116 12.44 -8.77 10.64
N PHE A 117 11.12 -8.56 10.61
CA PHE A 117 10.31 -8.89 9.45
C PHE A 117 10.72 -8.07 8.23
N LYS A 118 10.73 -8.70 7.05
CA LYS A 118 11.08 -8.08 5.76
C LYS A 118 9.86 -7.63 4.97
N THR A 119 8.66 -7.99 5.42
CA THR A 119 7.41 -7.52 4.84
C THR A 119 7.33 -6.00 4.94
N GLU A 120 7.01 -5.36 3.84
CA GLU A 120 6.88 -3.90 3.73
C GLU A 120 5.48 -3.48 4.17
N VAL A 121 5.39 -2.43 4.99
CA VAL A 121 4.12 -1.84 5.44
C VAL A 121 3.63 -0.87 4.38
N LEU A 122 2.55 -1.24 3.70
CA LEU A 122 1.90 -0.44 2.66
C LEU A 122 0.67 0.27 3.25
N ALA A 123 0.82 1.51 3.68
CA ALA A 123 -0.28 2.30 4.22
C ALA A 123 -1.38 2.48 3.16
N ALA A 124 -2.55 1.87 3.40
CA ALA A 124 -3.68 1.86 2.48
C ALA A 124 -4.90 2.57 3.07
N SER A 125 -5.91 2.82 2.23
CA SER A 125 -7.07 3.63 2.60
C SER A 125 -6.71 5.05 3.05
N ILE A 126 -5.67 5.64 2.45
CA ILE A 126 -5.30 7.06 2.58
C ILE A 126 -6.47 7.93 2.06
N ARG A 127 -6.81 9.00 2.80
CA ARG A 127 -7.95 9.89 2.49
C ARG A 127 -7.56 11.32 2.19
N ASN A 128 -6.37 11.74 2.57
CA ASN A 128 -5.92 13.13 2.48
C ASN A 128 -4.38 13.20 2.48
N PRO A 129 -3.79 14.35 2.12
CA PRO A 129 -2.33 14.52 2.12
C PRO A 129 -1.69 14.31 3.50
N ASN A 130 -2.39 14.65 4.57
CA ASN A 130 -1.87 14.53 5.94
C ASN A 130 -1.65 13.06 6.35
N HIS A 131 -2.49 12.13 5.89
CA HIS A 131 -2.26 10.70 6.11
C HIS A 131 -0.94 10.24 5.48
N ILE A 132 -0.58 10.76 4.30
CA ILE A 132 0.68 10.39 3.63
C ILE A 132 1.86 10.80 4.49
N ILE A 133 1.85 12.06 4.97
CA ILE A 133 2.90 12.61 5.84
C ILE A 133 3.00 11.80 7.13
N ARG A 134 1.88 11.62 7.85
CA ARG A 134 1.85 10.91 9.13
C ARG A 134 2.26 9.44 9.00
N CYS A 135 1.87 8.75 7.92
CA CYS A 135 2.32 7.39 7.66
C CYS A 135 3.83 7.31 7.39
N ALA A 136 4.39 8.31 6.68
CA ALA A 136 5.84 8.39 6.47
C ALA A 136 6.60 8.64 7.78
N GLU A 137 6.08 9.51 8.66
CA GLU A 137 6.65 9.80 9.99
C GLU A 137 6.76 8.56 10.87
N VAL A 138 5.76 7.67 10.82
CA VAL A 138 5.75 6.40 11.59
C VAL A 138 6.42 5.24 10.85
N GLY A 139 7.05 5.51 9.71
CA GLY A 139 7.91 4.56 8.99
C GLY A 139 7.17 3.56 8.09
N ALA A 140 6.00 3.90 7.54
CA ALA A 140 5.43 3.13 6.44
C ALA A 140 6.42 3.04 5.27
N ASP A 141 6.58 1.85 4.70
CA ASP A 141 7.52 1.60 3.59
C ASP A 141 6.93 2.08 2.25
N VAL A 142 5.61 1.95 2.10
CA VAL A 142 4.87 2.36 0.89
C VAL A 142 3.56 3.02 1.32
N CYS A 143 3.03 3.93 0.51
CA CYS A 143 1.63 4.36 0.61
C CYS A 143 0.90 4.13 -0.72
N THR A 144 -0.38 3.77 -0.64
CA THR A 144 -1.28 3.77 -1.80
C THR A 144 -2.42 4.73 -1.53
N CYS A 145 -2.63 5.66 -2.43
CA CYS A 145 -3.60 6.72 -2.25
C CYS A 145 -4.24 7.15 -3.58
N PRO A 146 -5.44 7.76 -3.53
CA PRO A 146 -6.02 8.36 -4.73
C PRO A 146 -5.23 9.60 -5.16
N LEU A 147 -5.38 9.97 -6.44
CA LEU A 147 -4.59 11.03 -7.09
C LEU A 147 -4.72 12.39 -6.37
N ASP A 148 -5.89 12.71 -5.84
CA ASP A 148 -6.17 13.98 -5.15
C ASP A 148 -5.33 14.15 -3.87
N SER A 149 -5.11 13.06 -3.13
CA SER A 149 -4.31 13.04 -1.92
C SER A 149 -2.83 13.30 -2.23
N ILE A 150 -2.32 12.78 -3.35
CA ILE A 150 -0.95 13.05 -3.83
C ILE A 150 -0.83 14.50 -4.29
N LEU A 151 -1.73 14.95 -5.18
CA LEU A 151 -1.69 16.31 -5.72
C LEU A 151 -1.90 17.37 -4.62
N GLY A 152 -2.59 17.02 -3.54
CA GLY A 152 -2.72 17.89 -2.37
C GLY A 152 -1.40 18.19 -1.67
N LEU A 153 -0.38 17.32 -1.76
CA LEU A 153 0.96 17.57 -1.21
C LEU A 153 1.68 18.75 -1.89
N LEU A 154 1.29 19.10 -3.13
CA LEU A 154 1.88 20.22 -3.87
C LEU A 154 1.32 21.59 -3.43
N LYS A 155 0.24 21.60 -2.63
CA LYS A 155 -0.50 22.83 -2.31
C LYS A 155 -0.01 23.45 -1.01
N HIS A 156 0.51 24.67 -1.09
CA HIS A 156 0.81 25.47 0.10
C HIS A 156 0.66 26.97 -0.21
N PRO A 157 -0.13 27.76 0.55
CA PRO A 157 -0.41 29.16 0.22
C PRO A 157 0.85 30.04 0.11
N LEU A 158 1.86 29.77 0.94
CA LEU A 158 3.13 30.53 0.87
C LEU A 158 3.93 30.22 -0.39
N THR A 159 3.76 29.03 -1.00
CA THR A 159 4.39 28.70 -2.29
C THR A 159 3.79 29.58 -3.39
N ASP A 160 2.46 29.70 -3.42
CA ASP A 160 1.76 30.52 -4.42
C ASP A 160 2.11 32.01 -4.26
N ILE A 161 2.09 32.52 -3.02
CA ILE A 161 2.45 33.91 -2.70
C ILE A 161 3.92 34.19 -3.09
N GLY A 162 4.83 33.28 -2.73
CA GLY A 162 6.25 33.41 -3.04
C GLY A 162 6.52 33.43 -4.55
N LEU A 163 5.90 32.50 -5.29
CA LEU A 163 6.04 32.42 -6.74
C LEU A 163 5.48 33.68 -7.43
N ALA A 164 4.32 34.16 -6.99
CA ALA A 164 3.74 35.40 -7.52
C ALA A 164 4.69 36.59 -7.35
N LYS A 165 5.31 36.73 -6.16
CA LYS A 165 6.28 37.79 -5.89
C LYS A 165 7.54 37.68 -6.76
N PHE A 166 8.09 36.47 -6.92
CA PHE A 166 9.25 36.25 -7.79
C PHE A 166 8.97 36.65 -9.24
N LEU A 167 7.79 36.31 -9.76
CA LEU A 167 7.40 36.69 -11.12
C LEU A 167 7.14 38.19 -11.28
N GLU A 168 6.67 38.87 -10.24
CA GLU A 168 6.52 40.33 -10.24
C GLU A 168 7.87 41.04 -10.26
N ASP A 169 8.81 40.62 -9.42
CA ASP A 169 10.13 41.25 -9.33
C ASP A 169 10.97 41.00 -10.59
N ALA A 170 10.84 39.82 -11.23
CA ALA A 170 11.49 39.52 -12.50
C ALA A 170 11.06 40.47 -13.63
N LYS A 171 9.79 40.91 -13.66
CA LYS A 171 9.28 41.88 -14.65
C LYS A 171 9.86 43.28 -14.47
N LYS A 172 10.44 43.60 -13.31
CA LYS A 172 11.06 44.90 -13.03
C LYS A 172 12.54 44.94 -13.46
N THR A 173 13.14 43.79 -13.73
CA THR A 173 14.57 43.63 -14.07
C THR A 173 14.83 43.35 -15.56
N VAL A 174 13.76 43.15 -16.34
CA VAL A 174 13.76 43.04 -17.82
C VAL A 174 13.15 44.30 -18.39
#